data_AF-A0A8X6K6P8-F1
#
_entry.id   AF-A0A8X6K6P8-F1
#
_cell.length_a   1.000
_cell.length_b   1.000
_cell.length_c   1.000
_cell.angle_alpha   90.00
_cell.angle_beta   90.00
_cell.angle_gamma   90.00
#
_symmetry.space_group_name_H-M   'P 1'
#
loop_
_entity.id
_entity.type
_entity.pdbx_description
1 polymer ?
#
loop_
_entity_poly.entity_id
_entity_poly.type
_entity_poly.pdbx_seq_one_letter_code
_entity_poly.pdbx_strand_id
1 'polypeptide(L)'
;MAFFLLLSIRLLCSGNWYNFWLGVLNDLKERGVEDILIACVDGLESFPAAINSVFPNAEVQMCIVHQIRNSLKYVASKDAKSFLSDLKKVYQASSKKIAENYLLELDEKWGTKYPMVLAE
;
A
#
# COMPACT_ATOMS: atom_id res chain seq x y z
N MET A 1 -5.37 -16.33 2.20
CA MET A 1 -5.87 -15.70 3.44
C MET A 1 -5.64 -14.21 3.32
N ALA A 2 -6.70 -13.43 3.18
CA ALA A 2 -6.65 -11.98 3.05
C ALA A 2 -7.26 -11.37 4.32
N PHE A 3 -6.45 -11.17 5.35
CA PHE A 3 -6.82 -10.37 6.51
C PHE A 3 -6.22 -8.98 6.31
N PHE A 4 -7.01 -8.06 5.75
CA PHE A 4 -6.63 -6.66 5.57
C PHE A 4 -7.26 -5.84 6.70
N LEU A 5 -6.47 -5.49 7.72
CA LEU A 5 -6.81 -4.38 8.60
C LEU A 5 -6.58 -3.07 7.82
N LEU A 6 -7.68 -2.42 7.47
CA LEU A 6 -7.72 -1.10 6.84
C LEU A 6 -7.55 -0.02 7.91
N LEU A 7 -6.36 0.56 8.01
CA LEU A 7 -6.21 1.92 8.54
C LEU A 7 -5.72 2.82 7.41
N SER A 8 -6.65 3.57 6.81
CA SER A 8 -6.33 4.66 5.89
C SER A 8 -6.41 5.98 6.66
N ILE A 9 -5.37 6.32 7.43
CA ILE A 9 -5.26 7.64 8.03
C ILE A 9 -4.30 8.48 7.20
N ARG A 10 -4.84 9.38 6.39
CA ARG A 10 -4.08 10.40 5.69
C ARG A 10 -4.03 11.65 6.59
N LEU A 11 -3.00 11.76 7.43
CA LEU A 11 -2.74 12.97 8.21
C LEU A 11 -1.63 13.78 7.52
N LEU A 12 -2.00 14.95 7.01
CA LEU A 12 -1.07 15.99 6.58
C LEU A 12 -0.90 16.96 7.76
N CYS A 13 0.30 17.03 8.34
CA CYS A 13 0.68 17.98 9.39
C CYS A 13 2.21 18.01 9.56
N SER A 14 2.82 19.18 9.62
CA SER A 14 4.26 19.36 9.75
C SER A 14 4.73 19.08 11.18
N GLY A 15 5.19 17.87 11.49
CA GLY A 15 5.76 17.48 12.78
C GLY A 15 6.45 16.11 12.74
N ASN A 16 7.25 15.75 13.76
CA ASN A 16 7.90 14.44 13.84
C ASN A 16 6.86 13.33 14.07
N TRP A 17 6.39 12.74 12.97
CA TRP A 17 5.32 11.74 12.91
C TRP A 17 5.60 10.42 13.63
N TYR A 18 6.87 10.08 13.84
CA TYR A 18 7.25 8.83 14.50
C TYR A 18 6.65 8.73 15.92
N ASN A 19 6.79 9.79 16.73
CA ASN A 19 6.27 9.82 18.10
C ASN A 19 4.74 9.81 18.14
N PHE A 20 4.09 10.44 17.17
CA PHE A 20 2.64 10.39 17.05
C PHE A 20 2.15 8.96 16.82
N TRP A 21 2.74 8.25 15.86
CA TRP A 21 2.37 6.87 15.55
C TRP A 21 2.71 5.90 16.68
N LEU A 22 3.85 6.09 17.35
CA LEU A 22 4.17 5.34 18.55
C LEU A 22 3.09 5.48 19.63
N GLY A 23 2.58 6.69 19.85
CA GLY A 23 1.48 6.92 20.79
C GLY A 23 0.23 6.12 20.42
N VAL A 24 -0.18 6.17 19.15
CA VAL A 24 -1.34 5.40 18.64
C VAL A 24 -1.14 3.88 18.78
N LEU A 25 0.06 3.38 18.48
CA LEU A 25 0.37 1.95 18.51
C LEU A 25 0.48 1.42 19.95
N ASN A 26 1.06 2.20 20.86
CA ASN A 26 1.09 1.85 22.28
C ASN A 26 -0.32 1.83 22.88
N ASP A 27 -1.17 2.80 22.52
CA ASP A 27 -2.57 2.81 22.93
C ASP A 27 -3.36 1.59 22.40
N LEU A 28 -3.05 1.07 21.21
CA LEU A 28 -3.60 -0.20 20.73
C LEU A 28 -3.14 -1.39 21.60
N LYS A 29 -1.86 -1.41 21.98
CA LYS A 29 -1.27 -2.44 22.83
C LYS A 29 -1.86 -2.43 24.24
N GLU A 30 -2.04 -1.24 24.82
CA GLU A 30 -2.70 -1.03 26.12
C GLU A 30 -4.17 -1.46 26.10
N ARG A 31 -4.84 -1.36 24.95
CA ARG A 31 -6.20 -1.89 24.72
C ARG A 31 -6.26 -3.40 24.50
N GLY A 32 -5.13 -4.11 24.58
CA GLY A 32 -5.04 -5.57 24.54
C GLY A 32 -4.69 -6.16 23.18
N VAL A 33 -4.22 -5.36 22.21
CA VAL A 33 -3.64 -5.92 20.98
C VAL A 33 -2.26 -6.50 21.31
N GLU A 34 -2.15 -7.82 21.26
CA GLU A 34 -0.91 -8.53 21.61
C GLU A 34 0.07 -8.59 20.45
N ASP A 35 -0.42 -8.88 19.24
CA ASP A 35 0.42 -9.04 18.05
C ASP A 35 -0.30 -8.61 16.77
N ILE A 36 0.49 -8.21 15.77
CA ILE A 36 0.04 -7.85 14.44
C ILE A 36 0.86 -8.68 13.46
N LEU A 37 0.18 -9.53 12.67
CA LEU A 37 0.88 -10.33 11.66
C LEU A 37 1.26 -9.50 10.42
N ILE A 38 0.33 -8.67 9.94
CA ILE A 38 0.50 -7.85 8.72
C ILE A 38 -0.04 -6.45 8.96
N ALA A 39 0.75 -5.43 8.64
CA ALA A 39 0.34 -4.04 8.65
C ALA A 39 0.44 -3.43 7.24
N CYS A 40 -0.70 -3.02 6.67
CA CYS A 40 -0.74 -2.37 5.36
C CYS A 40 -0.71 -0.85 5.51
N VAL A 41 0.32 -0.20 4.98
CA VAL A 41 0.54 1.26 5.08
C VAL A 41 0.61 1.93 3.70
N ASP A 42 0.42 3.23 3.65
CA ASP A 42 0.33 4.02 2.40
C ASP A 42 1.64 4.73 2.00
N GLY A 43 2.78 4.30 2.56
CA GLY A 43 4.12 4.82 2.20
C GLY A 43 4.65 5.94 3.10
N LEU A 44 4.05 6.17 4.26
CA LEU A 44 4.57 7.11 5.25
C LEU A 44 5.91 6.61 5.82
N GLU A 45 7.01 7.32 5.56
CA GLU A 45 8.37 6.89 5.92
C GLU A 45 8.56 6.54 7.41
N SER A 46 7.91 7.27 8.30
CA SER A 46 8.07 7.09 9.76
C SER A 46 7.16 6.01 10.36
N PHE A 47 6.12 5.58 9.64
CA PHE A 47 5.10 4.69 10.20
C PHE A 47 5.57 3.23 10.30
N PRO A 48 6.24 2.64 9.29
CA PRO A 48 6.86 1.31 9.41
C PRO A 48 7.81 1.20 10.61
N ALA A 49 8.63 2.24 10.84
CA ALA A 49 9.55 2.27 11.97
C ALA A 49 8.81 2.24 13.31
N ALA A 50 7.72 3.01 13.44
CA ALA A 50 6.91 3.02 14.65
C ALA A 50 6.20 1.67 14.88
N ILE A 51 5.66 1.05 13.82
CA ILE A 51 5.02 -0.27 13.89
C ILE A 51 6.01 -1.31 14.43
N ASN A 52 7.18 -1.41 13.81
CA ASN A 52 8.19 -2.40 14.19
C ASN A 52 8.78 -2.15 15.58
N SER A 53 8.67 -0.92 16.12
CA SER A 53 9.07 -0.63 17.50
C SER A 53 8.08 -1.16 18.54
N VAL A 54 6.78 -1.26 18.23
CA VAL A 54 5.74 -1.70 19.17
C VAL A 54 5.36 -3.17 18.95
N PHE A 55 5.31 -3.58 17.68
CA PHE A 55 4.96 -4.91 17.15
C PHE A 55 6.10 -5.41 16.24
N PRO A 56 7.21 -5.90 16.81
CA PRO A 56 8.43 -6.22 16.03
C PRO A 56 8.29 -7.40 15.07
N ASN A 57 7.26 -8.24 15.25
CA ASN A 57 6.99 -9.38 14.37
C ASN A 57 6.05 -9.02 13.20
N ALA A 58 5.56 -7.78 13.14
CA ALA A 58 4.63 -7.37 12.11
C ALA A 58 5.32 -7.25 10.74
N GLU A 59 4.73 -7.90 9.73
CA GLU A 59 5.14 -7.69 8.35
C GLU A 59 4.49 -6.42 7.80
N VAL A 60 5.30 -5.39 7.53
CA VAL A 60 4.82 -4.14 6.96
C VAL A 60 4.79 -4.23 5.43
N GLN A 61 3.62 -4.00 4.84
CA GLN A 61 3.39 -4.06 3.40
C GLN A 61 2.79 -2.75 2.89
N MET A 62 3.01 -2.46 1.61
CA MET A 62 2.32 -1.36 0.92
C MET A 62 0.87 -1.73 0.65
N CYS A 63 -0.07 -0.83 0.98
CA CYS A 63 -1.49 -1.08 0.78
C CYS A 63 -1.87 -0.99 -0.71
N ILE A 64 -2.29 -2.11 -1.30
CA ILE A 64 -2.72 -2.19 -2.70
C ILE A 64 -3.90 -1.24 -3.02
N VAL A 65 -4.80 -1.00 -2.06
CA VAL A 65 -5.93 -0.08 -2.26
C VAL A 65 -5.44 1.36 -2.41
N HIS A 66 -4.46 1.78 -1.60
CA HIS A 66 -3.83 3.09 -1.74
C HIS A 66 -3.02 3.18 -3.02
N GLN A 67 -2.29 2.12 -3.40
CA GLN A 67 -1.58 2.05 -4.69
C GLN A 67 -2.55 2.27 -5.86
N ILE A 68 -3.63 1.49 -5.93
CA ILE A 68 -4.65 1.65 -6.99
C ILE A 68 -5.22 3.08 -7.01
N ARG A 69 -5.61 3.62 -5.85
CA ARG A 69 -6.15 4.98 -5.77
C ARG A 69 -5.13 6.04 -6.16
N ASN A 70 -3.85 5.85 -5.87
CA ASN A 70 -2.78 6.76 -6.25
C ASN A 70 -2.53 6.68 -7.76
N SER A 71 -2.44 5.48 -8.35
CA SER A 71 -2.31 5.27 -9.78
C SER A 71 -3.44 5.97 -10.56
N LEU A 72 -4.69 5.80 -10.14
CA LEU A 72 -5.86 6.36 -10.82
C LEU A 72 -5.90 7.89 -10.86
N LYS A 73 -5.17 8.60 -9.99
CA LYS A 73 -5.09 10.07 -10.05
C LYS A 73 -4.41 10.57 -11.33
N TYR A 74 -3.55 9.75 -11.93
CA TYR A 74 -2.79 10.10 -13.12
C TYR A 74 -3.37 9.48 -14.40
N VAL A 75 -4.33 8.56 -14.26
CA VAL A 75 -4.98 7.89 -15.39
C VAL A 75 -6.21 8.68 -15.83
N ALA A 76 -6.33 8.94 -17.14
CA ALA A 76 -7.50 9.63 -17.67
C ALA A 76 -8.78 8.80 -17.46
N SER A 77 -9.90 9.46 -17.12
CA SER A 77 -11.17 8.78 -16.82
C SER A 77 -11.62 7.77 -17.90
N LYS A 78 -11.42 8.12 -19.19
CA LYS A 78 -11.73 7.24 -20.34
C LYS A 78 -10.93 5.93 -20.34
N ASP A 79 -9.74 5.94 -19.76
CA ASP A 79 -8.80 4.81 -19.74
C ASP A 79 -8.87 4.04 -18.41
N ALA A 80 -9.41 4.65 -17.35
CA ALA A 80 -9.43 4.10 -15.98
C ALA A 80 -10.01 2.68 -15.90
N LYS A 81 -11.12 2.40 -16.60
CA LYS A 81 -11.74 1.07 -16.61
C LYS A 81 -10.81 0.01 -17.23
N SER A 82 -10.15 0.36 -18.33
CA SER A 82 -9.24 -0.53 -19.06
C SER A 82 -7.97 -0.77 -18.24
N PHE A 83 -7.38 0.30 -17.72
CA PHE A 83 -6.21 0.26 -16.85
C PHE A 83 -6.47 -0.61 -15.61
N LEU A 84 -7.60 -0.44 -14.92
CA LEU A 84 -7.96 -1.26 -13.76
C LEU A 84 -8.13 -2.74 -14.10
N SER A 85 -8.68 -3.05 -15.27
CA SER A 85 -8.82 -4.43 -15.72
C SER A 85 -7.46 -5.10 -15.92
N ASP A 86 -6.46 -4.38 -16.42
CA ASP A 86 -5.11 -4.89 -16.59
C ASP A 86 -4.37 -4.98 -15.24
N LEU A 87 -4.43 -3.92 -14.42
CA LEU A 87 -3.81 -3.89 -13.09
C LEU A 87 -4.38 -5.00 -12.18
N LYS A 88 -5.66 -5.34 -12.34
CA LYS A 88 -6.30 -6.45 -11.62
C LYS A 88 -5.64 -7.80 -11.88
N LYS A 89 -5.09 -8.03 -13.08
CA LYS A 89 -4.37 -9.27 -13.38
C LYS A 89 -3.13 -9.42 -12.49
N VAL A 90 -2.44 -8.31 -12.21
CA VAL A 90 -1.22 -8.29 -11.39
C VAL A 90 -1.51 -8.78 -9.96
N TYR A 91 -2.43 -8.11 -9.23
CA TYR A 91 -2.68 -8.45 -7.83
C TYR A 91 -3.59 -9.67 -7.62
N GLN A 92 -4.23 -10.20 -8.68
CA GLN A 92 -5.00 -11.45 -8.63
C GLN A 92 -4.24 -12.65 -9.21
N ALA A 93 -2.98 -12.48 -9.62
CA ALA A 93 -2.16 -13.56 -10.12
C ALA A 93 -2.00 -14.69 -9.09
N SER A 94 -2.01 -15.94 -9.54
CA SER A 94 -1.86 -17.12 -8.68
C SER A 94 -0.44 -17.35 -8.18
N SER A 95 0.55 -16.63 -8.71
CA SER A 95 1.94 -16.67 -8.25
C SER A 95 2.66 -15.36 -8.55
N LYS A 96 3.75 -15.11 -7.82
CA LYS A 96 4.62 -13.94 -8.02
C LYS A 96 5.12 -13.84 -9.47
N LYS A 97 5.58 -14.95 -10.05
CA LYS A 97 6.08 -14.98 -11.43
C LYS A 97 5.02 -14.57 -12.46
N ILE A 98 3.76 -14.99 -12.24
CA ILE A 98 2.65 -14.58 -13.10
C ILE A 98 2.32 -13.11 -12.89
N ALA A 99 2.37 -12.60 -11.65
CA ALA A 99 2.18 -11.19 -11.34
C ALA A 99 3.23 -10.31 -12.04
N GLU A 100 4.50 -10.71 -12.01
CA GLU A 100 5.61 -10.01 -12.67
C GLU A 100 5.41 -9.96 -14.18
N ASN A 101 4.99 -11.05 -14.81
CA ASN A 101 4.66 -11.04 -16.24
C ASN A 101 3.51 -10.07 -16.56
N TYR A 102 2.43 -10.09 -15.78
CA TYR A 102 1.33 -9.14 -15.98
C TYR A 102 1.73 -7.69 -15.70
N LEU A 103 2.70 -7.46 -14.82
CA LEU A 103 3.24 -6.14 -14.56
C LEU A 103 4.04 -5.61 -15.76
N LEU A 104 4.82 -6.47 -16.42
CA LEU A 104 5.50 -6.13 -17.67
C LEU A 104 4.50 -5.81 -18.78
N GLU A 105 3.46 -6.63 -18.96
CA GLU A 105 2.39 -6.36 -19.93
C GLU A 105 1.66 -5.03 -19.64
N LEU A 106 1.47 -4.70 -18.36
CA LEU A 106 0.87 -3.44 -17.93
C LEU A 106 1.77 -2.25 -18.33
N ASP A 107 3.08 -2.36 -18.11
CA ASP A 107 4.06 -1.32 -18.45
C ASP A 107 4.22 -1.13 -19.96
N GLU A 108 4.30 -2.22 -20.73
CA GLU A 108 4.34 -2.16 -22.20
C GLU A 108 3.12 -1.41 -22.77
N LYS A 109 1.94 -1.61 -22.18
CA LYS A 109 0.70 -1.00 -22.65
C LYS A 109 0.50 0.44 -22.15
N TRP A 110 0.83 0.71 -20.89
CA TRP A 110 0.45 1.95 -20.22
C TRP A 110 1.63 2.84 -19.81
N GLY A 111 2.85 2.30 -19.70
CA GLY A 111 4.04 2.98 -19.18
C GLY A 111 4.41 4.24 -19.98
N THR A 112 4.35 4.18 -21.31
CA THR A 112 4.61 5.38 -22.16
C THR A 112 3.53 6.45 -21.98
N LYS A 113 2.28 6.05 -21.74
CA LYS A 113 1.13 6.97 -21.65
C LYS A 113 0.97 7.57 -20.26
N TYR A 114 1.30 6.81 -19.22
CA TYR A 114 1.18 7.16 -17.81
C TYR A 114 2.46 6.88 -17.04
N PRO A 115 3.58 7.54 -17.38
CA PRO A 115 4.88 7.25 -16.77
C PRO A 115 4.88 7.43 -15.25
N MET A 116 4.11 8.39 -14.72
CA MET A 116 4.00 8.64 -13.27
C MET A 116 3.33 7.51 -12.47
N VAL A 117 2.70 6.53 -13.13
CA VAL A 117 1.98 5.44 -12.46
C VAL A 117 2.88 4.22 -12.25
N LEU A 118 3.84 4.01 -13.14
CA LEU A 118 4.70 2.81 -13.19
C LEU A 118 6.19 3.14 -13.05
N ALA A 119 6.55 4.43 -13.03
CA ALA A 119 7.89 4.86 -12.62
C ALA A 119 8.08 4.59 -11.12
N GLU A 120 9.11 3.81 -10.81
CA GLU A 120 9.62 3.58 -9.46
C GLU A 120 10.09 4.88 -8.79
#